data_AF-A0A433BSA0-F1
#
_entry.id   AF-A0A433BSA0-F1
#
_cell.length_a   1.000
_cell.length_b   1.000
_cell.length_c   1.000
_cell.angle_alpha   90.00
_cell.angle_beta   90.00
_cell.angle_gamma   90.00
#
_symmetry.space_group_name_H-M   'P 1'
#
loop_
_entity.id
_entity.type
_entity.pdbx_description
1 polymer ?
#
loop_
_entity_poly.entity_id
_entity_poly.type
_entity_poly.pdbx_seq_one_letter_code
_entity_poly.pdbx_strand_id
1 'polypeptide(L)'
;MNDKSHVSMEQHVCQVCGTKFDTGNLLLDKRLRASMERYTTTGWGLCPEHQKLFDDGYVALVECDPQRSGTTSSTDRLKPESAYRTGRIAHLRRSVFADIFDTPVEADLPLVFIEPGVIEQLQAMEKSSED
;
A
#
# COMPACT_ATOMS: atom_id res chain seq x y z
N MET A 1 2.11 14.97 33.29
CA MET A 1 3.50 15.09 32.77
C MET A 1 3.41 15.10 31.26
N ASN A 2 4.24 15.89 30.58
CA ASN A 2 4.23 15.95 29.13
C ASN A 2 5.04 14.74 28.61
N ASP A 3 4.36 13.74 28.05
CA ASP A 3 5.00 12.50 27.51
C ASP A 3 5.77 12.75 26.20
N LYS A 4 5.90 14.01 25.80
CA LYS A 4 6.67 14.41 24.63
C LYS A 4 8.16 14.26 24.85
N SER A 5 8.84 13.86 23.79
CA SER A 5 10.27 13.59 23.75
C SER A 5 10.94 14.44 22.67
N HIS A 6 12.26 14.61 22.78
CA HIS A 6 13.08 15.19 21.72
C HIS A 6 13.50 14.15 20.68
N VAL A 7 13.16 12.88 20.92
CA VAL A 7 13.36 11.74 20.02
C VAL A 7 12.03 11.03 19.78
N SER A 8 11.81 10.56 18.55
CA SER A 8 10.62 9.79 18.15
C SER A 8 11.00 8.64 17.22
N MET A 9 10.28 7.53 17.28
CA MET A 9 10.43 6.44 16.30
C MET A 9 9.69 6.81 15.01
N GLU A 10 10.39 6.77 13.88
CA GLU A 10 9.80 7.05 12.58
C GLU A 10 8.93 5.87 12.12
N GLN A 11 7.70 6.18 11.74
CA GLN A 11 6.77 5.24 11.13
C GLN A 11 6.40 5.67 9.71
N HIS A 12 6.19 4.69 8.84
CA HIS A 12 5.53 4.89 7.55
C HIS A 12 4.17 4.19 7.55
N VAL A 13 3.30 4.60 6.63
CA VAL A 13 2.03 3.90 6.35
C VAL A 13 2.26 2.93 5.19
N CYS A 14 1.84 1.67 5.36
CA CYS A 14 1.93 0.70 4.28
C CYS A 14 1.00 1.08 3.13
N GLN A 15 1.53 1.18 1.92
CA GLN A 15 0.72 1.53 0.75
C GLN A 15 -0.30 0.45 0.37
N VAL A 16 -0.07 -0.80 0.78
CA VAL A 16 -0.95 -1.94 0.49
C VAL A 16 -2.07 -2.05 1.52
N CYS A 17 -1.73 -2.26 2.80
CA CYS A 17 -2.72 -2.50 3.86
C CYS A 17 -3.11 -1.27 4.70
N GLY A 18 -2.44 -0.13 4.54
CA GLY A 18 -2.73 1.09 5.32
C GLY A 18 -2.26 1.07 6.77
N THR A 19 -1.61 -0.01 7.23
CA THR A 19 -1.10 -0.12 8.60
C THR A 19 0.20 0.67 8.78
N LYS A 20 0.34 1.34 9.93
CA LYS A 20 1.59 1.99 10.32
C LYS A 20 2.63 0.96 10.73
N PHE A 21 3.86 1.13 10.29
CA PHE A 21 4.98 0.27 10.67
C PHE A 21 6.22 1.10 10.97
N ASP A 22 7.04 0.59 11.89
CA ASP A 22 8.30 1.22 12.24
C ASP A 22 9.31 1.06 11.10
N THR A 23 9.98 2.15 10.76
CA THR A 23 11.05 2.14 9.73
C THR A 23 12.40 1.71 10.29
N GLY A 24 12.54 1.69 11.62
CA GLY A 24 13.81 1.52 12.33
C GLY A 24 14.61 2.82 12.50
N ASN A 25 14.18 3.92 11.89
CA ASN A 25 14.84 5.22 12.04
C ASN A 25 14.34 5.95 13.30
N LEU A 26 15.25 6.75 13.89
CA LEU A 26 14.94 7.66 14.99
C LEU A 26 14.97 9.10 14.47
N LEU A 27 13.91 9.85 14.76
CA LEU A 27 13.85 11.28 14.52
C LEU A 27 14.37 12.02 15.76
N LEU A 28 15.12 13.10 15.53
CA LEU A 28 15.65 13.97 16.58
C LEU A 28 15.22 15.42 16.31
N ASP A 29 14.61 16.06 17.31
CA ASP A 29 14.38 17.50 17.26
C ASP A 29 15.74 18.21 17.25
N LYS A 30 16.03 18.97 16.20
CA LYS A 30 17.33 19.63 16.00
C LYS A 30 17.70 20.61 17.11
N ARG A 31 16.72 21.10 17.89
CA ARG A 31 16.90 22.00 19.03
C ARG A 31 16.78 21.28 20.37
N LEU A 32 16.72 19.94 20.36
CA LEU A 32 16.56 19.07 21.53
C LEU A 32 15.35 19.42 22.39
N ARG A 33 14.28 19.92 21.76
CA ARG A 33 13.03 20.24 22.46
C ARG A 33 12.19 18.99 22.59
N ALA A 34 11.53 18.82 23.74
CA ALA A 34 10.54 17.78 23.96
C ALA A 34 9.24 18.09 23.19
N SER A 35 9.28 17.95 21.86
CA SER A 35 8.25 18.41 20.92
C SER A 35 7.47 17.28 20.26
N MET A 36 8.02 16.07 20.23
CA MET A 36 7.49 14.94 19.46
C MET A 36 6.80 13.91 20.36
N GLU A 37 5.78 13.26 19.80
CA GLU A 37 5.19 12.04 20.39
C GLU A 37 6.17 10.86 20.29
N ARG A 38 5.86 9.73 20.93
CA ARG A 38 6.68 8.50 20.86
C ARG A 38 6.87 7.97 19.43
N TYR A 39 5.85 8.12 18.58
CA TYR A 39 5.85 7.68 17.18
C TYR A 39 5.50 8.85 16.28
N THR A 40 6.18 8.96 15.13
CA THR A 40 5.92 10.01 14.15
C THR A 40 5.81 9.42 12.76
N THR A 41 4.65 9.62 12.14
CA THR A 41 4.41 9.16 10.77
C THR A 41 4.95 10.19 9.77
N THR A 42 5.91 9.82 8.95
CA THR A 42 6.62 10.74 8.05
C THR A 42 6.39 10.47 6.56
N GLY A 43 5.84 9.31 6.21
CA GLY A 43 5.66 8.93 4.81
C GLY A 43 4.98 7.59 4.60
N TRP A 44 5.21 7.04 3.41
CA TRP A 44 4.63 5.80 2.92
C TRP A 44 5.71 4.81 2.52
N GLY A 45 5.43 3.53 2.70
CA GLY A 45 6.33 2.44 2.30
C GLY A 45 5.61 1.11 2.23
N LEU A 46 6.35 0.01 2.26
CA LEU A 46 5.81 -1.34 2.41
C LEU A 46 6.16 -1.87 3.79
N CYS A 47 5.18 -2.39 4.52
CA CYS A 47 5.49 -3.09 5.76
C CYS A 47 6.25 -4.40 5.43
N PRO A 48 6.94 -5.02 6.40
CA PRO A 48 7.81 -6.17 6.13
C PRO A 48 7.15 -7.32 5.36
N GLU A 49 5.86 -7.57 5.61
CA GLU A 49 5.07 -8.58 4.90
C GLU A 49 4.93 -8.27 3.40
N HIS A 50 4.51 -7.04 3.08
CA HIS A 50 4.31 -6.63 1.68
C HIS A 50 5.64 -6.37 0.96
N GLN A 51 6.69 -5.98 1.68
CA GLN A 51 8.04 -5.87 1.12
C GLN A 51 8.53 -7.24 0.66
N LYS A 52 8.35 -8.28 1.47
CA LYS A 52 8.75 -9.65 1.09
C LYS A 52 8.03 -10.13 -0.18
N LEU A 53 6.71 -9.91 -0.26
CA LEU A 53 5.94 -10.29 -1.46
C LEU A 53 6.42 -9.55 -2.71
N PHE A 54 6.72 -8.27 -2.57
CA PHE A 54 7.31 -7.49 -3.65
C PHE A 54 8.67 -8.04 -4.09
N ASP A 55 9.56 -8.34 -3.13
CA ASP A 55 10.88 -8.92 -3.37
C ASP A 55 10.78 -10.31 -4.03
N ASP A 56 9.74 -11.09 -3.69
CA ASP A 56 9.42 -12.39 -4.28
C ASP A 56 8.79 -12.29 -5.70
N GLY A 57 8.68 -11.07 -6.26
CA GLY A 57 8.22 -10.83 -7.63
C GLY A 57 6.70 -10.71 -7.79
N TYR A 58 5.98 -10.41 -6.70
CA TYR A 58 4.55 -10.13 -6.75
C TYR A 58 4.25 -8.63 -6.87
N VAL A 59 3.10 -8.32 -7.43
CA VAL A 59 2.46 -7.00 -7.39
C VAL A 59 1.16 -7.13 -6.59
N ALA A 60 0.92 -6.19 -5.67
CA ALA A 60 -0.32 -6.16 -4.91
C ALA A 60 -1.44 -5.51 -5.73
N LEU A 61 -2.59 -6.15 -5.79
CA LEU A 61 -3.84 -5.56 -6.24
C LEU A 61 -4.61 -5.05 -5.03
N VAL A 62 -4.82 -3.74 -4.95
CA VAL A 62 -5.53 -3.13 -3.82
C VAL A 62 -6.85 -2.58 -4.31
N GLU A 63 -7.95 -3.17 -3.83
CA GLU A 63 -9.28 -2.71 -4.19
C GLU A 63 -9.60 -1.36 -3.52
N CYS A 64 -10.00 -0.40 -4.33
CA CYS A 64 -10.35 0.94 -3.89
C CYS A 64 -11.77 1.33 -4.32
N ASP A 65 -12.46 2.10 -3.47
CA ASP A 65 -13.73 2.72 -3.81
C ASP A 65 -13.48 4.01 -4.61
N PRO A 66 -13.84 4.08 -5.91
CA PRO A 66 -13.53 5.24 -6.75
C PRO A 66 -14.24 6.52 -6.29
N GLN A 67 -15.50 6.40 -5.85
CA GLN A 67 -16.32 7.55 -5.44
C GLN A 67 -15.75 8.19 -4.18
N ARG A 68 -15.33 7.36 -3.22
CA ARG A 68 -14.74 7.83 -1.97
C ARG A 68 -13.28 8.27 -2.12
N SER A 69 -12.59 7.75 -3.14
CA SER A 69 -11.23 8.16 -3.49
C SER A 69 -11.20 9.47 -4.30
N GLY A 70 -12.36 9.99 -4.72
CA GLY A 70 -12.46 11.22 -5.50
C GLY A 70 -11.95 11.08 -6.94
N THR A 71 -11.86 9.85 -7.46
CA THR A 71 -11.44 9.58 -8.83
C THR A 71 -12.65 9.64 -9.76
N THR A 72 -12.53 10.37 -10.85
CA THR A 72 -13.61 10.55 -11.83
C THR A 72 -13.50 9.61 -13.04
N SER A 73 -12.32 9.04 -13.27
CA SER A 73 -12.03 8.07 -14.33
C SER A 73 -11.26 6.87 -13.79
N SER A 74 -11.44 5.71 -14.42
CA SER A 74 -10.71 4.47 -14.15
C SER A 74 -9.22 4.55 -14.51
N THR A 75 -8.81 5.57 -15.26
CA THR A 75 -7.41 5.79 -15.69
C THR A 75 -6.65 6.81 -14.85
N ASP A 76 -7.29 7.43 -13.84
CA ASP A 76 -6.65 8.48 -13.04
C ASP A 76 -5.60 7.87 -12.10
N ARG A 77 -4.39 8.42 -12.09
CA ARG A 77 -3.33 8.02 -11.15
C ARG A 77 -3.72 8.45 -9.74
N LEU A 78 -4.14 7.48 -8.93
CA LEU A 78 -4.52 7.69 -7.54
C LEU A 78 -3.28 7.75 -6.64
N LYS A 79 -3.18 8.81 -5.83
CA LYS A 79 -2.13 8.90 -4.82
C LYS A 79 -2.45 8.01 -3.61
N PRO A 80 -1.45 7.44 -2.93
CA PRO A 80 -1.68 6.58 -1.76
C PRO A 80 -2.51 7.24 -0.64
N GLU A 81 -2.39 8.57 -0.45
CA GLU A 81 -3.14 9.33 0.56
C GLU A 81 -4.63 9.47 0.23
N SER A 82 -4.97 9.47 -1.06
CA SER A 82 -6.34 9.65 -1.55
C SER A 82 -7.07 8.32 -1.73
N ALA A 83 -6.36 7.19 -1.69
CA ALA A 83 -6.92 5.88 -1.93
C ALA A 83 -7.80 5.39 -0.77
N TYR A 84 -9.11 5.35 -1.02
CA TYR A 84 -10.06 4.69 -0.12
C TYR A 84 -10.02 3.18 -0.35
N ARG A 85 -9.17 2.49 0.42
CA ARG A 85 -9.01 1.03 0.36
C ARG A 85 -10.22 0.34 0.99
N THR A 86 -10.77 -0.66 0.31
CA THR A 86 -11.89 -1.47 0.84
C THR A 86 -11.44 -2.50 1.87
N GLY A 87 -10.14 -2.79 1.92
CA GLY A 87 -9.53 -3.86 2.72
C GLY A 87 -9.34 -5.16 1.94
N ARG A 88 -9.82 -5.25 0.70
CA ARG A 88 -9.60 -6.40 -0.18
C ARG A 88 -8.29 -6.24 -0.94
N ILE A 89 -7.43 -7.24 -0.79
CA ILE A 89 -6.07 -7.25 -1.35
C ILE A 89 -5.85 -8.62 -1.98
N ALA A 90 -5.23 -8.64 -3.16
CA ALA A 90 -4.71 -9.85 -3.78
C ALA A 90 -3.25 -9.63 -4.19
N HIS A 91 -2.49 -10.71 -4.36
CA HIS A 91 -1.12 -10.65 -4.86
C HIS A 91 -1.00 -11.52 -6.10
N LEU A 92 -0.53 -10.95 -7.19
CA LEU A 92 -0.29 -11.66 -8.44
C LEU A 92 1.20 -11.63 -8.78
N ARG A 93 1.72 -12.72 -9.35
CA ARG A 93 3.06 -12.69 -9.94
C ARG A 93 3.08 -11.67 -11.08
N ARG A 94 4.13 -10.87 -11.16
CA ARG A 94 4.27 -9.84 -12.21
C ARG A 94 4.12 -10.38 -13.63
N SER A 95 4.60 -11.59 -13.90
CA SER A 95 4.43 -12.24 -15.20
C SER A 95 2.95 -12.47 -15.53
N VAL A 96 2.19 -12.99 -14.56
CA VAL A 96 0.75 -13.24 -14.72
C VAL A 96 -0.04 -11.94 -14.83
N PHE A 97 0.39 -10.89 -14.12
CA PHE A 97 -0.22 -9.58 -14.25
C PHE A 97 -0.15 -9.09 -15.72
N ALA A 98 1.01 -9.20 -16.36
CA ALA A 98 1.19 -8.79 -17.76
C ALA A 98 0.36 -9.62 -18.76
N ASP A 99 0.03 -10.88 -18.41
CA ASP A 99 -0.81 -11.74 -19.24
C ASP A 99 -2.31 -11.39 -19.11
N ILE A 100 -2.74 -10.93 -17.93
CA ILE A 100 -4.16 -10.65 -17.62
C ILE A 100 -4.53 -9.19 -17.94
N PHE A 101 -3.63 -8.24 -17.67
CA PHE A 101 -3.90 -6.82 -17.81
C PHE A 101 -3.11 -6.23 -18.98
N ASP A 102 -3.81 -5.54 -19.89
CA ASP A 102 -3.22 -4.83 -21.04
C ASP A 102 -2.51 -3.51 -20.64
N THR A 103 -2.20 -3.35 -19.34
CA THR A 103 -1.55 -2.16 -18.79
C THR A 103 -0.17 -2.54 -18.28
N PRO A 104 0.90 -1.90 -18.77
CA PRO A 104 2.24 -2.17 -18.25
C PRO A 104 2.33 -1.72 -16.79
N VAL A 105 2.88 -2.59 -15.94
CA VAL A 105 3.28 -2.25 -14.58
C VAL A 105 4.79 -2.11 -14.55
N GLU A 106 5.26 -0.92 -14.20
CA GLU A 106 6.68 -0.64 -14.03
C GLU A 106 7.29 -1.62 -13.00
N ALA A 107 8.53 -2.04 -13.26
CA ALA A 107 9.19 -3.09 -12.47
C ALA A 107 9.32 -2.73 -10.99
N ASP A 108 9.44 -1.43 -10.69
CA ASP A 108 9.58 -0.88 -9.35
C ASP A 108 8.24 -0.59 -8.66
N LEU A 109 7.10 -0.68 -9.36
CA LEU A 109 5.80 -0.35 -8.80
C LEU A 109 5.25 -1.50 -7.95
N PRO A 110 5.09 -1.35 -6.62
CA PRO A 110 4.78 -2.47 -5.75
C PRO A 110 3.31 -2.88 -5.70
N LEU A 111 2.42 -2.00 -6.15
CA LEU A 111 0.99 -2.24 -6.16
C LEU A 111 0.30 -1.48 -7.28
N VAL A 112 -0.92 -1.91 -7.59
CA VAL A 112 -1.88 -1.18 -8.40
C VAL A 112 -3.20 -1.07 -7.67
N PHE A 113 -3.87 0.07 -7.82
CA PHE A 113 -5.24 0.23 -7.35
C PHE A 113 -6.20 -0.29 -8.41
N ILE A 114 -7.17 -1.09 -7.98
CA ILE A 114 -8.15 -1.73 -8.86
C ILE A 114 -9.57 -1.40 -8.40
N GLU A 115 -10.50 -1.46 -9.34
CA GLU A 115 -11.91 -1.24 -9.07
C GLU A 115 -12.54 -2.40 -8.28
N PRO A 116 -13.65 -2.15 -7.56
CA PRO A 116 -14.38 -3.19 -6.85
C PRO A 116 -14.81 -4.32 -7.78
N GLY A 117 -14.57 -5.57 -7.33
CA GLY A 117 -15.00 -6.77 -8.04
C GLY A 117 -13.96 -7.41 -8.96
N VAL A 118 -12.84 -6.74 -9.26
CA VAL A 118 -11.75 -7.34 -10.05
C VAL A 118 -11.17 -8.57 -9.34
N ILE A 119 -10.97 -8.51 -8.01
CA ILE A 119 -10.48 -9.67 -7.23
C ILE A 119 -11.46 -10.85 -7.29
N GLU A 120 -12.76 -10.56 -7.29
CA GLU A 120 -13.82 -11.59 -7.35
C GLU A 120 -13.83 -12.30 -8.69
N GLN A 121 -13.65 -11.54 -9.77
CA GLN A 121 -13.54 -12.09 -11.12
C GLN A 121 -12.31 -13.00 -11.25
N LEU A 122 -11.16 -12.58 -10.73
CA LEU A 122 -9.94 -13.39 -10.74
C LEU A 122 -10.13 -14.71 -9.97
N GLN A 123 -10.78 -14.67 -8.81
CA GLN A 123 -11.10 -15.88 -8.03
C GLN A 123 -12.08 -16.82 -8.75
N ALA A 124 -13.02 -16.28 -9.54
CA ALA A 124 -13.94 -17.09 -10.34
C ALA A 124 -13.24 -17.79 -11.50
N MET A 125 -12.22 -17.16 -12.10
CA MET A 125 -11.40 -17.76 -13.17
C MET A 125 -10.61 -18.97 -12.67
N GLU A 126 -10.09 -18.95 -11.44
CA GLU A 126 -9.41 -20.10 -10.82
C GLU A 126 -10.37 -21.28 -10.67
N LYS A 127 -11.55 -21.04 -10.10
CA LYS A 127 -12.55 -22.10 -9.84
C LYS A 127 -13.11 -22.75 -11.10
N SER A 128 -13.18 -22.01 -12.20
CA SER A 128 -13.68 -22.50 -13.49
C SER A 128 -12.67 -23.40 -14.22
N SER A 129 -11.44 -23.51 -13.72
CA SER A 129 -10.39 -24.40 -14.25
C SER A 129 -10.30 -25.75 -13.52
N GLU A 130 -11.08 -25.93 -12.44
CA GLU A 130 -11.13 -27.15 -11.63
C GLU A 130 -12.34 -28.06 -11.95
N ASP A 131 -13.23 -27.64 -12.87
CA ASP A 131 -14.38 -28.40 -13.43
C ASP A 131 -14.09 -28.86 -14.88
#